data_AF-A0A9W8LM62-F1
#
_entry.id   AF-A0A9W8LM62-F1
#
_cell.length_a   1.000
_cell.length_b   1.000
_cell.length_c   1.000
_cell.angle_alpha   90.00
_cell.angle_beta   90.00
_cell.angle_gamma   90.00
#
_symmetry.space_group_name_H-M   'P 1'
#
loop_
_entity.id
_entity.type
_entity.pdbx_description
1 polymer ?
#
loop_
_entity_poly.entity_id
_entity_poly.type
_entity_poly.pdbx_seq_one_letter_code
_entity_poly.pdbx_strand_id
1 'polypeptide(L)'
;MVDSDFSRCPDAKPREHFLLENHETNSVAGTLAKPDYVLYYEGYERSDFGSAHVIIEAKLAQFDCNLPVEVLGQIGYYAKCVWEKQFTRTFVPVILLHGTKVDLCLFSRSGYSRVPLGRFIKDPKKHIEGFERTIATTIRKLWFFLIQPSERFGHFVNVSSKPRYLLFNREKRYATVKRAALDCDSSVRVTGRIDRKVEVSHRVAYLLNVRYQGEEAVLKLSWLPVKRQPEGVLYDLLNGGNHRVDCIPKVFRSGILVSDFLGYRLEFILMEHCGKPLIDERAGVYHRDISAGNITLREQEVFLIDWGYGKAIPDALDRRQKEKVNSDWGIDIDRLTVNEDARDGVTGTVYYMGIRVLMGYSNRSILDDIESLLYVLLHSISYVGSERSGFSKLEFAKVHNGSHAAMK
;
A
#
# COMPACT_ATOMS: atom_id res chain seq x y z
N MET A 1 13.97 -22.10 -25.86
CA MET A 1 13.69 -21.36 -27.11
C MET A 1 13.27 -22.36 -28.16
N VAL A 2 12.10 -22.21 -28.79
CA VAL A 2 11.67 -23.07 -29.89
C VAL A 2 11.19 -22.18 -31.02
N ASP A 3 11.87 -22.27 -32.16
CA ASP A 3 11.61 -21.49 -33.36
C ASP A 3 10.26 -21.89 -33.96
N SER A 4 9.38 -20.91 -34.18
CA SER A 4 8.10 -21.11 -34.86
C SER A 4 8.06 -20.18 -36.07
N ASP A 5 7.74 -20.72 -37.24
CA ASP A 5 7.70 -19.96 -38.49
C ASP A 5 6.48 -19.02 -38.51
N PHE A 6 6.75 -17.73 -38.27
CA PHE A 6 5.76 -16.64 -38.24
C PHE A 6 5.55 -15.98 -39.63
N SER A 7 6.02 -16.58 -40.72
CA SER A 7 5.94 -16.00 -42.08
C SER A 7 4.52 -15.64 -42.54
N ARG A 8 3.49 -16.29 -41.99
CA ARG A 8 2.09 -16.10 -42.38
C ARG A 8 1.34 -15.01 -41.60
N CYS A 9 1.92 -14.48 -40.53
CA CYS A 9 1.28 -13.46 -39.71
C CYS A 9 2.34 -12.51 -39.12
N PRO A 10 2.88 -11.56 -39.92
CA PRO A 10 4.02 -10.72 -39.53
C PRO A 10 3.74 -9.87 -38.29
N ASP A 11 2.49 -9.44 -38.10
CA ASP A 11 2.04 -8.69 -36.92
C ASP A 11 1.87 -9.57 -35.66
N ALA A 12 1.89 -10.89 -35.81
CA ALA A 12 1.85 -11.85 -34.71
C ALA A 12 3.24 -12.27 -34.23
N LYS A 13 4.32 -11.69 -34.77
CA LYS A 13 5.64 -11.85 -34.16
C LYS A 13 5.59 -11.24 -32.76
N PRO A 14 5.91 -12.02 -31.71
CA PRO A 14 5.97 -11.49 -30.36
C PRO A 14 6.92 -10.29 -30.33
N ARG A 15 6.41 -9.11 -29.95
CA ARG A 15 7.27 -7.97 -29.62
C ARG A 15 7.91 -8.14 -28.24
N GLU A 16 7.34 -9.03 -27.43
CA GLU A 16 7.72 -9.28 -26.05
C GLU A 16 7.91 -10.79 -25.86
N HIS A 17 9.00 -11.16 -25.20
CA HIS A 17 9.31 -12.54 -24.85
C HIS A 17 8.75 -12.85 -23.44
N PHE A 18 8.21 -14.05 -23.27
CA PHE A 18 7.65 -14.53 -22.01
C PHE A 18 8.30 -15.84 -21.59
N LEU A 19 8.49 -16.01 -20.28
CA LEU A 19 9.00 -17.24 -19.69
C LEU A 19 7.84 -18.00 -19.04
N LEU A 20 7.58 -19.23 -19.49
CA LEU A 20 6.63 -20.14 -18.85
C LEU A 20 7.36 -21.02 -17.85
N GLU A 21 6.98 -20.99 -16.58
CA GLU A 21 7.52 -21.88 -15.55
C GLU A 21 6.42 -22.74 -14.90
N ASN A 22 6.80 -23.96 -14.52
CA ASN A 22 5.96 -24.90 -13.78
C ASN A 22 6.19 -24.70 -12.26
N HIS A 23 5.10 -24.52 -11.50
CA HIS A 23 5.10 -24.30 -10.06
C HIS A 23 4.29 -25.35 -9.26
N GLU A 24 3.95 -26.49 -9.89
CA GLU A 24 3.22 -27.58 -9.23
C GLU A 24 3.97 -28.11 -7.98
N THR A 25 5.29 -28.23 -8.08
CA THR A 25 6.14 -28.72 -6.99
C THR A 25 6.77 -27.59 -6.16
N ASN A 26 7.12 -26.48 -6.82
CA ASN A 26 7.87 -25.37 -6.25
C ASN A 26 7.03 -24.10 -6.13
N SER A 27 7.04 -23.47 -4.96
CA SER A 27 6.35 -22.20 -4.76
C SER A 27 6.94 -21.08 -5.61
N VAL A 28 6.10 -20.13 -6.01
CA VAL A 28 6.54 -18.87 -6.65
C VAL A 28 7.44 -18.12 -5.67
N ALA A 29 8.57 -17.62 -6.16
CA ALA A 29 9.61 -17.01 -5.32
C ALA A 29 9.04 -15.93 -4.39
N GLY A 30 9.45 -15.99 -3.12
CA GLY A 30 8.99 -15.05 -2.09
C GLY A 30 7.57 -15.29 -1.56
N THR A 31 6.93 -16.41 -1.91
CA THR A 31 5.59 -16.78 -1.41
C THR A 31 5.47 -18.29 -1.14
N LEU A 32 4.34 -18.68 -0.53
CA LEU A 32 3.92 -20.09 -0.40
C LEU A 32 2.97 -20.53 -1.52
N ALA A 33 2.68 -19.68 -2.50
CA ALA A 33 1.72 -19.97 -3.56
C ALA A 33 2.32 -20.96 -4.58
N LYS A 34 1.51 -21.93 -5.00
CA LYS A 34 1.85 -22.96 -5.98
C LYS A 34 0.80 -23.04 -7.09
N PRO A 35 0.69 -22.01 -7.96
CA PRO A 35 -0.08 -22.15 -9.19
C PRO A 35 0.51 -23.28 -10.04
N ASP A 36 -0.27 -23.87 -10.94
CA ASP A 36 0.27 -24.95 -11.77
C ASP A 36 1.34 -24.40 -12.74
N TYR A 37 1.06 -23.28 -13.41
CA TYR A 37 2.06 -22.55 -14.22
C TYR A 37 1.90 -21.03 -14.12
N VAL A 38 2.99 -20.31 -14.40
CA VAL A 38 2.99 -18.85 -14.54
C VAL A 38 3.78 -18.45 -15.78
N LEU A 39 3.20 -17.53 -16.56
CA LEU A 39 3.90 -16.79 -17.61
C LEU A 39 4.48 -15.52 -16.98
N TYR A 40 5.79 -15.32 -17.10
CA TYR A 40 6.52 -14.16 -16.60
C TYR A 40 7.00 -13.26 -17.74
N TYR A 41 7.12 -11.96 -17.48
CA TYR A 41 7.79 -11.01 -18.37
C TYR A 41 9.32 -11.24 -18.34
N GLU A 42 9.96 -11.39 -19.51
CA GLU A 42 11.40 -11.75 -19.62
C GLU A 42 12.38 -10.64 -19.15
N GLY A 43 11.90 -9.42 -18.89
CA GLY A 43 12.71 -8.26 -18.46
C GLY A 43 12.91 -8.09 -16.95
N TYR A 44 12.56 -9.08 -16.13
CA TYR A 44 12.65 -9.00 -14.67
C TYR A 44 13.75 -9.93 -14.13
N GLU A 45 14.46 -9.50 -13.08
CA GLU A 45 15.55 -10.27 -12.47
C GLU A 45 15.10 -11.57 -11.81
N ARG A 46 13.82 -11.67 -11.43
CA ARG A 46 13.24 -12.82 -10.73
C ARG A 46 11.88 -13.18 -11.31
N SER A 47 11.63 -14.48 -11.38
CA SER A 47 10.32 -15.08 -11.65
C SER A 47 9.52 -15.12 -10.35
N ASP A 48 8.86 -14.00 -10.03
CA ASP A 48 7.98 -13.85 -8.87
C ASP A 48 6.66 -13.18 -9.28
N PHE A 49 5.73 -13.00 -8.34
CA PHE A 49 4.46 -12.33 -8.68
C PHE A 49 4.62 -10.85 -9.10
N GLY A 50 5.79 -10.24 -8.91
CA GLY A 50 6.14 -8.94 -9.46
C GLY A 50 6.39 -8.96 -10.97
N SER A 51 6.77 -10.10 -11.55
CA SER A 51 6.97 -10.31 -12.99
C SER A 51 5.90 -11.18 -13.65
N ALA A 52 4.92 -11.68 -12.90
CA ALA A 52 3.82 -12.48 -13.44
C ALA A 52 2.97 -11.72 -14.47
N HIS A 53 2.89 -12.26 -15.69
CA HIS A 53 2.07 -11.79 -16.79
C HIS A 53 0.65 -12.42 -16.74
N VAL A 54 0.58 -13.75 -16.74
CA VAL A 54 -0.68 -14.53 -16.67
C VAL A 54 -0.42 -15.77 -15.82
N ILE A 55 -1.38 -16.10 -14.96
CA ILE A 55 -1.35 -17.33 -14.16
C ILE A 55 -2.18 -18.40 -14.87
N ILE A 56 -1.75 -19.66 -14.79
CA ILE A 56 -2.46 -20.78 -15.39
C ILE A 56 -2.70 -21.82 -14.31
N GLU A 57 -3.97 -22.14 -14.09
CA GLU A 57 -4.41 -23.13 -13.11
C GLU A 57 -5.13 -24.26 -13.85
N ALA A 58 -4.72 -25.50 -13.62
CA ALA A 58 -5.22 -26.70 -14.27
C ALA A 58 -5.81 -27.70 -13.27
N LYS A 59 -7.14 -27.78 -13.21
CA LYS A 59 -7.89 -28.69 -12.35
C LYS A 59 -8.68 -29.69 -13.19
N LEU A 60 -8.03 -30.76 -13.63
CA LEU A 60 -8.62 -31.75 -14.55
C LEU A 60 -9.44 -32.84 -13.88
N ALA A 61 -9.13 -33.17 -12.61
CA ALA A 61 -9.77 -34.28 -11.89
C ALA A 61 -11.27 -34.04 -11.59
N GLN A 62 -11.73 -32.81 -11.75
CA GLN A 62 -13.12 -32.41 -11.52
C GLN A 62 -13.81 -32.27 -12.88
N PHE A 63 -14.60 -33.28 -13.23
CA PHE A 63 -15.41 -33.30 -14.46
C PHE A 63 -16.71 -32.48 -14.35
N ASP A 64 -16.99 -31.91 -13.18
CA ASP A 64 -18.09 -30.98 -13.00
C ASP A 64 -17.76 -29.66 -13.74
N CYS A 65 -18.76 -28.97 -14.23
CA CYS A 65 -18.64 -27.63 -14.79
C CYS A 65 -18.46 -26.53 -13.73
N ASN A 66 -18.76 -26.84 -12.46
CA ASN A 66 -18.64 -25.91 -11.35
C ASN A 66 -17.21 -25.86 -10.81
N LEU A 67 -16.66 -24.65 -10.68
CA LEU A 67 -15.36 -24.45 -10.04
C LEU A 67 -15.57 -24.54 -8.53
N PRO A 68 -14.87 -25.43 -7.80
CA PRO A 68 -14.99 -25.48 -6.35
C PRO A 68 -14.57 -24.16 -5.72
N VAL A 69 -15.21 -23.81 -4.61
CA VAL A 69 -14.95 -22.56 -3.88
C VAL A 69 -13.50 -22.50 -3.40
N GLU A 70 -12.92 -23.64 -3.06
CA GLU A 70 -11.53 -23.78 -2.60
C GLU A 70 -10.54 -23.41 -3.70
N VAL A 71 -10.78 -23.90 -4.92
CA VAL A 71 -9.96 -23.56 -6.10
C VAL A 71 -10.11 -22.07 -6.42
N LEU A 72 -11.33 -21.54 -6.36
CA LEU A 72 -11.56 -20.10 -6.56
C LEU A 72 -10.83 -19.26 -5.50
N GLY A 73 -10.86 -19.68 -4.23
CA GLY A 73 -10.15 -19.04 -3.13
C GLY A 73 -8.63 -19.07 -3.31
N GLN A 74 -8.09 -20.19 -3.77
CA GLN A 74 -6.68 -20.35 -4.12
C GLN A 74 -6.26 -19.40 -5.26
N ILE A 75 -7.04 -19.34 -6.34
CA ILE A 75 -6.77 -18.40 -7.44
C ILE A 75 -6.90 -16.94 -6.96
N GLY A 76 -7.89 -16.65 -6.12
CA GLY A 76 -8.05 -15.34 -5.49
C GLY A 76 -6.84 -14.93 -4.65
N TYR A 77 -6.24 -15.88 -3.92
CA TYR A 77 -4.98 -15.65 -3.21
C TYR A 77 -3.83 -15.32 -4.17
N TYR A 78 -3.73 -16.00 -5.32
CA TYR A 78 -2.70 -15.67 -6.31
C TYR A 78 -2.89 -14.25 -6.88
N ALA A 79 -4.13 -13.86 -7.19
CA ALA A 79 -4.43 -12.50 -7.63
C ALA A 79 -4.04 -11.46 -6.57
N LYS A 80 -4.26 -11.75 -5.28
CA LYS A 80 -3.78 -10.93 -4.16
C LYS A 80 -2.26 -10.77 -4.20
N CYS A 81 -1.50 -11.87 -4.34
CA CYS A 81 -0.04 -11.84 -4.40
C CYS A 81 0.47 -10.99 -5.59
N VAL A 82 -0.15 -11.12 -6.77
CA VAL A 82 0.16 -10.27 -7.94
C VAL A 82 -0.08 -8.81 -7.62
N TRP A 83 -1.24 -8.46 -7.05
CA TRP A 83 -1.54 -7.08 -6.69
C TRP A 83 -0.59 -6.51 -5.64
N GLU A 84 -0.12 -7.31 -4.69
CA GLU A 84 0.86 -6.84 -3.70
C GLU A 84 2.20 -6.45 -4.34
N LYS A 85 2.57 -7.05 -5.47
CA LYS A 85 3.85 -6.78 -6.13
C LYS A 85 3.71 -5.84 -7.34
N GLN A 86 2.56 -5.84 -8.02
CA GLN A 86 2.31 -5.10 -9.26
C GLN A 86 1.29 -3.99 -9.04
N PHE A 87 1.76 -2.82 -8.62
CA PHE A 87 0.91 -1.63 -8.37
C PHE A 87 0.21 -1.09 -9.64
N THR A 88 0.65 -1.51 -10.82
CA THR A 88 0.06 -1.09 -12.11
C THR A 88 -1.14 -1.94 -12.55
N ARG A 89 -1.43 -3.04 -11.85
CA ARG A 89 -2.52 -3.97 -12.19
C ARG A 89 -3.90 -3.46 -11.75
N THR A 90 -4.79 -3.36 -12.73
CA THR A 90 -6.24 -3.10 -12.63
C THR A 90 -7.04 -4.38 -12.43
N PHE A 91 -6.65 -5.45 -13.12
CA PHE A 91 -7.16 -6.81 -12.95
C PHE A 91 -6.03 -7.83 -13.11
N VAL A 92 -6.22 -9.05 -12.60
CA VAL A 92 -5.31 -10.18 -12.74
C VAL A 92 -5.97 -11.25 -13.61
N PRO A 93 -5.40 -11.54 -14.79
CA PRO A 93 -5.89 -12.61 -15.67
C PRO A 93 -5.36 -13.97 -15.22
N VAL A 94 -6.26 -14.95 -15.14
CA VAL A 94 -5.93 -16.35 -14.86
C VAL A 94 -6.58 -17.23 -15.92
N ILE A 95 -5.79 -18.04 -16.61
CA ILE A 95 -6.29 -19.06 -17.51
C ILE A 95 -6.59 -20.31 -16.68
N LEU A 96 -7.87 -20.67 -16.62
CA LEU A 96 -8.34 -21.84 -15.91
C LEU A 96 -8.61 -22.97 -16.90
N LEU A 97 -7.92 -24.09 -16.72
CA LEU A 97 -8.14 -25.35 -17.42
C LEU A 97 -8.90 -26.29 -16.48
N HIS A 98 -10.20 -26.49 -16.74
CA HIS A 98 -11.06 -27.27 -15.84
C HIS A 98 -11.93 -28.25 -16.64
N GLY A 99 -11.82 -29.54 -16.32
CA GLY A 99 -12.40 -30.61 -17.14
C GLY A 99 -11.91 -30.55 -18.59
N THR A 100 -12.79 -30.21 -19.53
CA THR A 100 -12.44 -30.01 -20.96
C THR A 100 -12.40 -28.55 -21.40
N LYS A 101 -12.69 -27.61 -20.49
CA LYS A 101 -12.92 -26.20 -20.80
C LYS A 101 -11.69 -25.35 -20.52
N VAL A 102 -11.52 -24.33 -21.35
CA VAL A 102 -10.58 -23.23 -21.12
C VAL A 102 -11.40 -22.00 -20.81
N ASP A 103 -11.17 -21.40 -19.65
CA ASP A 103 -11.79 -20.14 -19.25
C ASP A 103 -10.72 -19.10 -18.92
N LEU A 104 -11.04 -17.84 -19.17
CA LEU A 104 -10.31 -16.70 -18.67
C LEU A 104 -11.05 -16.14 -17.46
N CYS A 105 -10.44 -16.28 -16.29
CA CYS A 105 -10.90 -15.65 -15.06
C CYS A 105 -10.20 -14.29 -14.90
N LEU A 106 -10.99 -13.23 -14.87
CA LEU A 106 -10.52 -11.86 -14.68
C LEU A 106 -10.81 -11.45 -13.24
N PHE A 107 -9.77 -11.47 -12.40
CA PHE A 107 -9.89 -11.04 -11.01
C PHE A 107 -9.72 -9.53 -10.94
N SER A 108 -10.72 -8.86 -10.40
CA SER A 108 -10.73 -7.43 -10.13
C SER A 108 -10.87 -7.19 -8.63
N ARG A 109 -10.77 -5.94 -8.20
CA ARG A 109 -10.94 -5.60 -6.78
C ARG A 109 -12.36 -5.79 -6.27
N SER A 110 -13.36 -5.78 -7.17
CA SER A 110 -14.78 -5.94 -6.85
C SER A 110 -15.26 -7.39 -6.90
N GLY A 111 -14.40 -8.32 -7.31
CA GLY A 111 -14.77 -9.72 -7.55
C GLY A 111 -14.12 -10.25 -8.81
N TYR A 112 -14.65 -11.32 -9.39
CA TYR A 112 -14.11 -11.90 -10.60
C TYR A 112 -15.18 -12.06 -11.68
N SER A 113 -14.74 -12.08 -12.93
CA SER A 113 -15.56 -12.43 -14.09
C SER A 113 -14.95 -13.63 -14.78
N ARG A 114 -15.78 -14.52 -15.32
CA ARG A 114 -15.34 -15.72 -16.04
C ARG A 114 -15.80 -15.62 -17.49
N VAL A 115 -14.86 -15.76 -18.41
CA VAL A 115 -15.11 -15.71 -19.86
C VAL A 115 -14.71 -17.05 -20.47
N PRO A 116 -15.63 -17.81 -21.09
CA PRO A 116 -15.28 -19.05 -21.75
C PRO A 116 -14.45 -18.78 -23.00
N LEU A 117 -13.26 -19.39 -23.09
CA LEU A 117 -12.38 -19.31 -24.25
C LEU A 117 -12.55 -20.51 -25.19
N GLY A 118 -13.08 -21.63 -24.69
CA GLY A 118 -13.42 -22.79 -25.51
C GLY A 118 -13.11 -24.12 -24.82
N ARG A 119 -12.68 -25.11 -25.60
CA ARG A 119 -12.31 -26.44 -25.13
C ARG A 119 -10.93 -26.84 -25.63
N PHE A 120 -10.16 -27.51 -24.79
CA PHE A 120 -8.79 -27.93 -25.13
C PHE A 120 -8.63 -29.44 -25.34
N ILE A 121 -9.58 -30.24 -24.82
CA ILE A 121 -9.63 -31.70 -25.02
C ILE A 121 -11.03 -32.08 -25.52
N LYS A 122 -11.08 -32.90 -26.58
CA LYS A 122 -12.35 -33.46 -27.12
C LYS A 122 -12.83 -34.70 -26.36
N ASP A 123 -11.90 -35.53 -25.87
CA ASP A 123 -12.18 -36.74 -25.10
C ASP A 123 -11.24 -36.83 -23.88
N PRO A 124 -11.73 -36.51 -22.67
CA PRO A 124 -10.87 -36.44 -21.49
C PRO A 124 -10.38 -37.81 -20.99
N LYS A 125 -10.97 -38.93 -21.45
CA LYS A 125 -10.53 -40.28 -21.06
C LYS A 125 -9.23 -40.73 -21.76
N LYS A 126 -8.85 -40.09 -22.87
CA LYS A 126 -7.69 -40.48 -23.70
C LYS A 126 -6.43 -39.64 -23.50
N HIS A 127 -6.48 -38.59 -22.68
CA HIS A 127 -5.44 -37.55 -22.65
C HIS A 127 -4.77 -37.33 -21.29
N ILE A 128 -4.90 -38.29 -20.37
CA ILE A 128 -4.20 -38.22 -19.07
C ILE A 128 -2.68 -38.45 -19.27
N GLU A 129 -2.27 -39.30 -20.22
CA GLU A 129 -0.87 -39.46 -20.63
C GLU A 129 -0.44 -38.31 -21.55
N GLY A 130 0.54 -37.49 -21.12
CA GLY A 130 1.01 -36.32 -21.87
C GLY A 130 0.31 -35.00 -21.50
N PHE A 131 -0.15 -34.87 -20.25
CA PHE A 131 -0.81 -33.70 -19.70
C PHE A 131 -0.02 -32.38 -19.92
N GLU A 132 1.25 -32.34 -19.56
CA GLU A 132 2.11 -31.16 -19.76
C GLU A 132 2.16 -30.75 -21.23
N ARG A 133 2.26 -31.73 -22.14
CA ARG A 133 2.24 -31.48 -23.59
C ARG A 133 0.91 -30.91 -24.05
N THR A 134 -0.21 -31.31 -23.43
CA THR A 134 -1.56 -30.81 -23.73
C THR A 134 -1.75 -29.37 -23.24
N ILE A 135 -1.29 -29.04 -22.03
CA ILE A 135 -1.29 -27.67 -21.53
C ILE A 135 -0.43 -26.78 -22.41
N ALA A 136 0.82 -27.19 -22.66
CA ALA A 136 1.73 -26.44 -23.53
C ALA A 136 1.14 -26.20 -24.93
N THR A 137 0.48 -27.21 -25.51
CA THR A 137 -0.21 -27.07 -26.80
C THR A 137 -1.39 -26.09 -26.73
N THR A 138 -2.14 -26.11 -25.62
CA THR A 138 -3.27 -25.20 -25.39
C THR A 138 -2.80 -23.75 -25.25
N ILE A 139 -1.76 -23.53 -24.45
CA ILE A 139 -1.11 -22.22 -24.29
C ILE A 139 -0.59 -21.71 -25.63
N ARG A 140 0.05 -22.57 -26.45
CA ARG A 140 0.48 -22.21 -27.81
C ARG A 140 -0.68 -21.77 -28.71
N LYS A 141 -1.86 -22.40 -28.60
CA LYS A 141 -3.05 -21.96 -29.36
C LYS A 141 -3.57 -20.60 -28.90
N LEU A 142 -3.35 -20.23 -27.64
CA LEU A 142 -3.68 -18.92 -27.08
C LEU A 142 -2.58 -17.88 -27.32
N TRP A 143 -1.53 -18.20 -28.07
CA TRP A 143 -0.38 -17.33 -28.28
C TRP A 143 -0.76 -15.93 -28.81
N PHE A 144 -1.67 -15.85 -29.78
CA PHE A 144 -2.13 -14.57 -30.35
C PHE A 144 -2.73 -13.62 -29.30
N PHE A 145 -3.33 -14.20 -28.24
CA PHE A 145 -3.85 -13.48 -27.10
C PHE A 145 -2.72 -13.12 -26.13
N LEU A 146 -1.84 -14.09 -25.79
CA LEU A 146 -0.75 -13.92 -24.83
C LEU A 146 0.33 -12.91 -25.25
N ILE A 147 0.48 -12.63 -26.55
CA ILE A 147 1.43 -11.61 -27.05
C ILE A 147 0.87 -10.19 -27.06
N GLN A 148 -0.37 -9.98 -26.61
CA GLN A 148 -0.93 -8.63 -26.56
C GLN A 148 -0.17 -7.78 -25.54
N PRO A 149 -0.08 -6.45 -25.75
CA PRO A 149 0.60 -5.56 -24.82
C PRO A 149 0.06 -5.70 -23.40
N SER A 150 0.93 -5.53 -22.40
CA SER A 150 0.59 -5.67 -20.97
C SER A 150 -0.66 -4.88 -20.54
N GLU A 151 -0.99 -3.79 -21.22
CA GLU A 151 -2.19 -2.99 -20.98
C GLU A 151 -3.48 -3.75 -21.27
N ARG A 152 -3.47 -4.66 -22.24
CA ARG A 152 -4.58 -5.58 -22.54
C ARG A 152 -4.76 -6.64 -21.45
N PHE A 153 -3.74 -6.84 -20.61
CA PHE A 153 -3.78 -7.73 -19.47
C PHE A 153 -4.03 -7.00 -18.16
N GLY A 154 -4.46 -5.74 -18.23
CA GLY A 154 -4.90 -5.01 -17.05
C GLY A 154 -3.82 -4.18 -16.41
N HIS A 155 -2.70 -3.92 -17.06
CA HIS A 155 -1.86 -2.80 -16.63
C HIS A 155 -2.40 -1.47 -17.17
N PHE A 156 -2.29 -0.38 -16.41
CA PHE A 156 -2.60 0.96 -16.94
C PHE A 156 -1.41 1.62 -17.67
N VAL A 157 -0.27 0.92 -17.74
CA VAL A 157 0.97 1.36 -18.41
C VAL A 157 1.73 0.13 -18.90
N ASN A 158 2.50 0.24 -19.98
CA ASN A 158 3.34 -0.85 -20.45
C ASN A 158 4.40 -1.26 -19.39
N VAL A 159 4.43 -2.54 -19.02
CA VAL A 159 5.39 -3.11 -18.04
C VAL A 159 6.32 -4.18 -18.61
N SER A 160 6.36 -4.37 -19.93
CA SER A 160 7.18 -5.38 -20.62
C SER A 160 8.63 -5.46 -20.13
N SER A 161 9.16 -4.31 -19.69
CA SER A 161 10.32 -4.26 -18.80
C SER A 161 9.98 -3.36 -17.61
N LYS A 162 10.40 -3.75 -16.41
CA LYS A 162 10.12 -3.05 -15.14
C LYS A 162 10.21 -1.52 -15.30
N PRO A 163 9.08 -0.78 -15.26
CA PRO A 163 9.10 0.64 -15.53
C PRO A 163 9.83 1.36 -14.39
N ARG A 164 10.98 1.95 -14.71
CA ARG A 164 11.77 2.72 -13.74
C ARG A 164 11.25 4.14 -13.55
N TYR A 165 10.64 4.71 -14.59
CA TYR A 165 10.15 6.08 -14.64
C TYR A 165 8.73 6.11 -15.23
N LEU A 166 7.84 6.89 -14.61
CA LEU A 166 6.46 7.09 -15.05
C LEU A 166 6.21 8.57 -15.36
N LEU A 167 5.54 8.84 -16.48
CA LEU A 167 5.10 10.18 -16.87
C LEU A 167 3.58 10.27 -16.73
N PHE A 168 3.13 11.17 -15.86
CA PHE A 168 1.71 11.41 -15.61
C PHE A 168 1.24 12.63 -16.39
N ASN A 169 0.69 12.45 -17.59
CA ASN A 169 0.20 13.58 -18.39
C ASN A 169 -1.27 13.86 -18.08
N ARG A 170 -1.60 15.14 -17.88
CA ARG A 170 -2.98 15.62 -17.74
C ARG A 170 -3.35 16.41 -19.00
N GLU A 171 -3.55 15.70 -20.10
CA GLU A 171 -3.91 16.32 -21.39
C GLU A 171 -5.43 16.56 -21.54
N LYS A 172 -6.28 15.91 -20.71
CA LYS A 172 -7.76 15.93 -20.82
C LYS A 172 -8.45 15.78 -19.45
N ARG A 173 -9.76 15.42 -19.46
CA ARG A 173 -10.58 15.03 -18.28
C ARG A 173 -9.96 13.88 -17.47
N TYR A 174 -9.20 13.00 -18.12
CA TYR A 174 -8.49 11.88 -17.51
C TYR A 174 -6.99 12.04 -17.72
N ALA A 175 -6.22 11.63 -16.72
CA ALA A 175 -4.79 11.57 -16.80
C ALA A 175 -4.34 10.26 -17.45
N THR A 176 -3.22 10.31 -18.16
CA THR A 176 -2.60 9.14 -18.77
C THR A 176 -1.25 8.89 -18.15
N VAL A 177 -0.91 7.63 -17.94
CA VAL A 177 0.44 7.23 -17.53
C VAL A 177 1.17 6.64 -18.72
N LYS A 178 2.38 7.12 -18.98
CA LYS A 178 3.29 6.51 -19.94
C LYS A 178 4.57 6.12 -19.21
N ARG A 179 5.23 5.09 -19.71
CA ARG A 179 6.60 4.78 -19.30
C ARG A 179 7.53 5.87 -19.84
N ALA A 180 8.47 6.33 -19.00
CA ALA A 180 9.60 7.15 -19.42
C ALA A 180 10.85 6.27 -19.58
N ALA A 181 11.64 6.56 -20.62
CA ALA A 181 12.93 5.91 -20.83
C ALA A 181 14.05 6.52 -19.98
N LEU A 182 13.93 7.81 -19.64
CA LEU A 182 14.94 8.60 -18.94
C LEU A 182 14.32 9.43 -17.82
N ASP A 183 15.17 9.82 -16.88
CA ASP A 183 14.85 10.79 -15.85
C ASP A 183 14.70 12.19 -16.47
N CYS A 184 13.59 12.85 -16.17
CA CYS A 184 13.33 14.24 -16.55
C CYS A 184 12.42 14.90 -15.51
N ASP A 185 12.29 16.22 -15.57
CA ASP A 185 11.56 17.04 -14.58
C ASP A 185 10.08 16.68 -14.40
N SER A 186 9.50 15.91 -15.32
CA SER A 186 8.11 15.45 -15.23
C SER A 186 7.97 13.96 -14.92
N SER A 187 9.10 13.23 -14.86
CA SER A 187 9.12 11.80 -14.58
C SER A 187 9.11 11.51 -13.08
N VAL A 188 8.40 10.45 -12.72
CA VAL A 188 8.30 9.93 -11.36
C VAL A 188 9.08 8.62 -11.32
N ARG A 189 10.18 8.60 -10.57
CA ARG A 189 10.97 7.39 -10.35
C ARG A 189 10.46 6.66 -9.11
N VAL A 190 9.93 5.46 -9.28
CA VAL A 190 9.49 4.65 -8.13
C VAL A 190 10.70 4.03 -7.44
N THR A 191 10.89 4.32 -6.15
CA THR A 191 12.03 3.83 -5.36
C THR A 191 11.64 2.70 -4.42
N GLY A 192 10.39 2.64 -3.97
CA GLY A 192 9.91 1.56 -3.11
C GLY A 192 8.43 1.65 -2.79
N ARG A 193 7.89 0.58 -2.21
CA ARG A 193 6.54 0.56 -1.65
C ARG A 193 6.60 0.99 -0.19
N ILE A 194 5.63 1.80 0.24
CA ILE A 194 5.38 2.10 1.65
C ILE A 194 4.34 1.08 2.14
N ASP A 195 4.74 0.20 3.04
CA ASP A 195 3.87 -0.82 3.58
C ASP A 195 2.92 -0.19 4.62
N ARG A 196 1.62 -0.40 4.42
CA ARG A 196 0.59 0.03 5.38
C ARG A 196 0.33 -1.09 6.37
N LYS A 197 0.52 -0.81 7.65
CA LYS A 197 0.19 -1.73 8.75
C LYS A 197 -1.30 -1.80 9.09
N VAL A 198 -2.10 -0.85 8.59
CA VAL A 198 -3.54 -0.77 8.84
C VAL A 198 -4.30 -1.03 7.55
N GLU A 199 -5.09 -2.11 7.53
CA GLU A 199 -6.05 -2.36 6.46
C GLU A 199 -7.28 -1.46 6.64
N VAL A 200 -7.65 -0.73 5.58
CA VAL A 200 -8.88 0.07 5.57
C VAL A 200 -9.89 -0.66 4.69
N SER A 201 -10.96 -1.15 5.29
CA SER A 201 -12.03 -1.86 4.57
C SER A 201 -12.55 -1.04 3.39
N HIS A 202 -12.72 -1.69 2.24
CA HIS A 202 -13.25 -1.12 1.00
C HIS A 202 -12.42 0.02 0.36
N ARG A 203 -11.17 0.24 0.80
CA ARG A 203 -10.25 1.20 0.18
C ARG A 203 -8.88 0.57 -0.01
N VAL A 204 -8.47 0.39 -1.26
CA VAL A 204 -7.10 -0.05 -1.59
C VAL A 204 -6.31 1.15 -2.06
N ALA A 205 -5.26 1.48 -1.33
CA ALA A 205 -4.30 2.51 -1.71
C ALA A 205 -2.89 1.93 -1.70
N TYR A 206 -2.18 2.11 -2.81
CA TYR A 206 -0.74 1.93 -2.87
C TYR A 206 -0.08 3.25 -2.55
N LEU A 207 0.78 3.23 -1.54
CA LEU A 207 1.69 4.32 -1.26
C LEU A 207 3.06 3.89 -1.72
N LEU A 208 3.71 4.73 -2.53
CA LEU A 208 4.99 4.45 -3.13
C LEU A 208 5.92 5.62 -2.81
N ASN A 209 7.11 5.29 -2.30
CA ASN A 209 8.21 6.24 -2.26
C ASN A 209 8.66 6.48 -3.69
N VAL A 210 8.79 7.76 -4.05
CA VAL A 210 9.21 8.17 -5.39
C VAL A 210 10.20 9.32 -5.32
N ARG A 211 10.96 9.51 -6.39
CA ARG A 211 11.67 10.76 -6.66
C ARG A 211 10.98 11.53 -7.77
N TYR A 212 10.77 12.82 -7.56
CA TYR A 212 10.17 13.74 -8.51
C TYR A 212 10.94 15.05 -8.50
N GLN A 213 11.47 15.49 -9.65
CA GLN A 213 12.30 16.69 -9.76
C GLN A 213 13.51 16.70 -8.80
N GLY A 214 14.11 15.53 -8.58
CA GLY A 214 15.24 15.37 -7.65
C GLY A 214 14.85 15.20 -6.18
N GLU A 215 13.63 15.58 -5.80
CA GLU A 215 13.14 15.58 -4.42
C GLU A 215 12.43 14.27 -4.06
N GLU A 216 12.41 13.95 -2.76
CA GLU A 216 11.60 12.85 -2.22
C GLU A 216 10.11 13.22 -2.20
N ALA A 217 9.29 12.30 -2.70
CA ALA A 217 7.85 12.47 -2.79
C ALA A 217 7.12 11.14 -2.55
N VAL A 218 5.81 11.23 -2.38
CA VAL A 218 4.93 10.07 -2.26
C VAL A 218 3.98 10.03 -3.44
N LEU A 219 3.96 8.91 -4.16
CA LEU A 219 2.92 8.59 -5.14
C LEU A 219 1.89 7.68 -4.47
N LYS A 220 0.66 8.17 -4.39
CA LYS A 220 -0.50 7.42 -3.95
C LYS A 220 -1.34 7.00 -5.14
N LEU A 221 -1.61 5.71 -5.27
CA LEU A 221 -2.57 5.16 -6.24
C LEU A 221 -3.76 4.58 -5.48
N SER A 222 -4.95 5.11 -5.67
CA SER A 222 -6.14 4.73 -4.90
C SER A 222 -7.23 4.18 -5.80
N TRP A 223 -7.75 3.02 -5.43
CA TRP A 223 -9.00 2.47 -5.97
C TRP A 223 -10.15 2.90 -5.07
N LEU A 224 -11.06 3.70 -5.63
CA LEU A 224 -12.19 4.29 -4.92
C LEU A 224 -13.50 3.99 -5.66
N PRO A 225 -14.63 3.72 -4.98
CA PRO A 225 -15.91 3.58 -5.65
C PRO A 225 -16.27 4.83 -6.47
N VAL A 226 -16.81 4.65 -7.68
CA VAL A 226 -17.12 5.77 -8.61
C VAL A 226 -18.07 6.81 -8.02
N LYS A 227 -18.95 6.39 -7.10
CA LYS A 227 -19.94 7.24 -6.42
C LYS A 227 -19.32 8.19 -5.38
N ARG A 228 -18.06 7.96 -4.97
CA ARG A 228 -17.37 8.87 -4.03
C ARG A 228 -16.69 10.01 -4.79
N GLN A 229 -16.64 11.17 -4.15
CA GLN A 229 -15.87 12.32 -4.64
C GLN A 229 -14.39 11.95 -4.82
N PRO A 230 -13.72 12.42 -5.89
CA PRO A 230 -12.29 12.19 -6.08
C PRO A 230 -11.46 12.79 -4.95
N GLU A 231 -10.48 12.05 -4.47
CA GLU A 231 -9.65 12.46 -3.34
C GLU A 231 -8.80 13.68 -3.67
N GLY A 232 -8.31 13.78 -4.91
CA GLY A 232 -7.56 14.95 -5.39
C GLY A 232 -8.33 16.26 -5.24
N VAL A 233 -9.66 16.25 -5.37
CA VAL A 233 -10.50 17.46 -5.22
C VAL A 233 -10.44 17.98 -3.79
N LEU A 234 -10.43 17.09 -2.79
CA LEU A 234 -10.33 17.50 -1.39
C LEU A 234 -8.96 18.14 -1.10
N TYR A 235 -7.89 17.57 -1.63
CA TYR A 235 -6.56 18.18 -1.51
C TYR A 235 -6.48 19.53 -2.21
N ASP A 236 -7.08 19.69 -3.39
CA ASP A 236 -7.12 20.98 -4.09
C ASP A 236 -7.87 22.04 -3.27
N LEU A 237 -8.96 21.65 -2.57
CA LEU A 237 -9.71 22.54 -1.68
C LEU A 237 -8.94 22.90 -0.40
N LEU A 238 -8.21 21.95 0.20
CA LEU A 238 -7.45 22.16 1.44
C LEU A 238 -6.14 22.91 1.21
N ASN A 239 -5.53 22.76 0.02
CA ASN A 239 -4.33 23.47 -0.39
C ASN A 239 -4.62 24.84 -1.05
N GLY A 240 -5.88 25.12 -1.40
CA GLY A 240 -6.29 26.31 -2.13
C GLY A 240 -7.13 27.30 -1.31
N GLY A 241 -7.06 28.58 -1.68
CA GLY A 241 -7.91 29.65 -1.14
C GLY A 241 -7.51 30.21 0.23
N ASN A 242 -8.41 30.98 0.84
CA ASN A 242 -8.21 31.65 2.14
C ASN A 242 -8.25 30.70 3.36
N HIS A 243 -8.42 29.40 3.13
CA HIS A 243 -8.59 28.36 4.16
C HIS A 243 -7.49 27.30 4.09
N ARG A 244 -6.29 27.69 3.65
CA ARG A 244 -5.12 26.79 3.65
C ARG A 244 -4.90 26.25 5.06
N VAL A 245 -4.82 24.93 5.16
CA VAL A 245 -4.50 24.24 6.41
C VAL A 245 -3.01 23.92 6.40
N ASP A 246 -2.26 24.49 7.34
CA ASP A 246 -0.78 24.44 7.35
C ASP A 246 -0.19 23.03 7.51
N CYS A 247 -0.97 22.06 7.98
CA CYS A 247 -0.54 20.67 8.21
C CYS A 247 -0.99 19.67 7.12
N ILE A 248 -1.36 20.15 5.92
CA ILE A 248 -1.76 19.31 4.79
C ILE A 248 -0.62 19.23 3.76
N PRO A 249 -0.30 18.03 3.23
CA PRO A 249 0.78 17.92 2.27
C PRO A 249 0.54 18.71 1.00
N LYS A 250 1.59 19.37 0.53
CA LYS A 250 1.64 19.93 -0.82
C LYS A 250 1.42 18.82 -1.85
N VAL A 251 0.41 19.01 -2.71
CA VAL A 251 0.16 18.13 -3.86
C VAL A 251 0.82 18.72 -5.10
N PHE A 252 1.75 17.97 -5.70
CA PHE A 252 2.42 18.34 -6.94
C PHE A 252 1.55 18.08 -8.17
N ARG A 253 0.86 16.93 -8.18
CA ARG A 253 -0.01 16.53 -9.29
C ARG A 253 -1.05 15.51 -8.82
N SER A 254 -2.23 15.57 -9.39
CA SER A 254 -3.29 14.58 -9.13
C SER A 254 -4.14 14.35 -10.38
N GLY A 255 -4.85 13.23 -10.42
CA GLY A 255 -5.80 12.96 -11.50
C GLY A 255 -6.41 11.57 -11.48
N ILE A 256 -7.36 11.36 -12.38
CA ILE A 256 -8.07 10.10 -12.58
C ILE A 256 -7.41 9.35 -13.74
N LEU A 257 -6.91 8.13 -13.50
CA LEU A 257 -6.30 7.26 -14.51
C LEU A 257 -7.34 6.36 -15.20
N VAL A 258 -8.25 5.79 -14.41
CA VAL A 258 -9.34 4.92 -14.89
C VAL A 258 -10.62 5.43 -14.28
N SER A 259 -11.58 5.85 -15.10
CA SER A 259 -12.80 6.53 -14.64
C SER A 259 -13.82 5.61 -14.01
N ASP A 260 -13.96 4.41 -14.57
CA ASP A 260 -14.83 3.35 -14.10
C ASP A 260 -14.31 2.00 -14.64
N PHE A 261 -13.98 1.11 -13.72
CA PHE A 261 -13.71 -0.29 -13.97
C PHE A 261 -14.44 -1.10 -12.91
N LEU A 262 -15.56 -1.71 -13.31
CA LEU A 262 -16.43 -2.50 -12.44
C LEU A 262 -16.90 -1.73 -11.19
N GLY A 263 -17.24 -0.44 -11.35
CA GLY A 263 -17.73 0.42 -10.27
C GLY A 263 -16.65 1.08 -9.43
N TYR A 264 -15.37 0.91 -9.80
CA TYR A 264 -14.23 1.53 -9.15
C TYR A 264 -13.45 2.44 -10.10
N ARG A 265 -12.93 3.54 -9.55
CA ARG A 265 -12.08 4.52 -10.20
C ARG A 265 -10.65 4.37 -9.68
N LEU A 266 -9.67 4.46 -10.56
CA LEU A 266 -8.26 4.57 -10.17
C LEU A 266 -7.82 6.04 -10.23
N GLU A 267 -7.35 6.54 -9.11
CA GLU A 267 -6.78 7.88 -8.97
C GLU A 267 -5.30 7.81 -8.60
N PHE A 268 -4.56 8.84 -8.99
CA PHE A 268 -3.22 9.08 -8.48
C PHE A 268 -3.10 10.45 -7.83
N ILE A 269 -2.26 10.54 -6.81
CA ILE A 269 -1.84 11.78 -6.17
C ILE A 269 -0.34 11.69 -5.94
N LEU A 270 0.39 12.65 -6.48
CA LEU A 270 1.81 12.87 -6.24
C LEU A 270 1.93 14.06 -5.28
N MET A 271 2.46 13.80 -4.08
CA MET A 271 2.51 14.77 -2.99
C MET A 271 3.87 14.76 -2.30
N GLU A 272 4.13 15.78 -1.51
CA GLU A 272 5.36 15.87 -0.71
C GLU A 272 5.49 14.71 0.26
N HIS A 273 6.74 14.36 0.58
CA HIS A 273 7.03 13.31 1.54
C HIS A 273 6.98 13.86 2.97
N CYS A 274 5.96 13.48 3.75
CA CYS A 274 5.74 13.97 5.12
C CYS A 274 6.50 13.19 6.21
N GLY A 275 7.47 12.35 5.84
CA GLY A 275 8.16 11.47 6.77
C GLY A 275 7.42 10.13 6.96
N LYS A 276 7.61 9.52 8.12
CA LYS A 276 7.04 8.20 8.44
C LYS A 276 5.66 8.37 9.09
N PRO A 277 4.72 7.43 8.88
CA PRO A 277 3.49 7.39 9.66
C PRO A 277 3.81 7.29 11.15
N LEU A 278 3.04 7.98 11.99
CA LEU A 278 3.19 7.96 13.45
C LEU A 278 3.19 6.55 14.04
N ILE A 279 2.41 5.63 13.44
CA ILE A 279 2.35 4.21 13.83
C ILE A 279 3.66 3.43 13.54
N ASP A 280 4.54 3.99 12.71
CA ASP A 280 5.84 3.43 12.35
C ASP A 280 6.97 4.09 13.12
N GLU A 281 6.69 5.20 13.81
CA GLU A 281 7.67 5.93 14.59
C GLU A 281 7.75 5.35 16.00
N ARG A 282 8.93 4.80 16.32
CA ARG A 282 9.31 4.57 17.71
C ARG A 282 9.83 5.90 18.22
N ALA A 283 9.08 6.57 19.09
CA ALA A 283 9.62 7.74 19.78
C ALA A 283 10.87 7.32 20.56
N GLY A 284 11.90 8.18 20.58
CA GLY A 284 13.15 7.89 21.31
C GLY A 284 12.93 7.61 22.80
N VAL A 285 11.85 8.17 23.37
CA VAL A 285 11.41 7.97 24.74
C VAL A 285 9.88 7.99 24.78
N TYR A 286 9.25 7.04 25.49
CA TYR A 286 7.84 7.10 25.87
C TYR A 286 7.72 7.66 27.30
N HIS A 287 6.77 8.56 27.55
CA HIS A 287 6.59 9.20 28.86
C HIS A 287 5.91 8.27 29.87
N ARG A 288 4.90 7.50 29.42
CA ARG A 288 4.18 6.46 30.19
C ARG A 288 3.33 6.93 31.37
N ASP A 289 3.44 8.19 31.77
CA ASP A 289 2.61 8.81 32.80
C ASP A 289 2.18 10.24 32.43
N ILE A 290 1.62 10.42 31.22
CA ILE A 290 1.03 11.70 30.85
C ILE A 290 -0.29 11.86 31.62
N SER A 291 -0.35 12.90 32.45
CA SER A 291 -1.50 13.23 33.29
C SER A 291 -1.62 14.74 33.44
N ALA A 292 -2.75 15.24 33.92
CA ALA A 292 -2.90 16.67 34.17
C ALA A 292 -1.94 17.18 35.26
N GLY A 293 -1.51 16.31 36.18
CA GLY A 293 -0.52 16.64 37.21
C GLY A 293 0.91 16.78 36.66
N ASN A 294 1.21 16.12 35.54
CA ASN A 294 2.53 16.09 34.92
C ASN A 294 2.69 17.09 33.77
N ILE A 295 1.67 17.89 33.50
CA ILE A 295 1.72 19.01 32.55
C ILE A 295 1.66 20.32 33.33
N THR A 296 2.73 21.10 33.25
CA THR A 296 2.89 22.36 33.98
C THR A 296 2.95 23.55 33.06
N LEU A 297 2.64 24.73 33.60
CA LEU A 297 2.63 25.99 32.88
C LEU A 297 3.61 26.97 33.54
N ARG A 298 4.49 27.57 32.74
CA ARG A 298 5.32 28.70 33.15
C ARG A 298 5.36 29.71 32.02
N GLU A 299 4.99 30.96 32.29
CA GLU A 299 5.06 32.06 31.30
C GLU A 299 4.34 31.75 29.97
N GLN A 300 3.18 31.09 30.03
CA GLN A 300 2.38 30.63 28.88
C GLN A 300 3.01 29.48 28.07
N GLU A 301 4.16 28.96 28.49
CA GLU A 301 4.75 27.76 27.93
C GLU A 301 4.29 26.52 28.70
N VAL A 302 4.05 25.44 27.97
CA VAL A 302 3.64 24.14 28.49
C VAL A 302 4.86 23.25 28.63
N PHE A 303 5.06 22.66 29.81
CA PHE A 303 6.16 21.75 30.10
C PHE A 303 5.61 20.40 30.55
N LEU A 304 6.11 19.34 29.92
CA LEU A 304 5.88 17.96 30.36
C LEU A 304 6.99 17.58 31.35
N ILE A 305 6.58 17.19 32.56
CA ILE A 305 7.46 16.86 33.68
C ILE A 305 7.20 15.43 34.17
N ASP A 306 8.02 14.98 35.11
CA ASP A 306 7.94 13.64 35.73
C ASP A 306 8.12 12.48 34.74
N TRP A 307 9.34 12.41 34.22
CA TRP A 307 9.81 11.31 33.36
C TRP A 307 10.22 10.06 34.14
N GLY A 308 9.82 9.93 35.41
CA GLY A 308 10.23 8.83 36.30
C GLY A 308 9.79 7.45 35.81
N TYR A 309 8.69 7.40 35.06
CA TYR A 309 8.21 6.20 34.36
C TYR A 309 8.60 6.16 32.89
N GLY A 310 9.37 7.14 32.43
CA GLY A 310 9.81 7.24 31.05
C GLY A 310 10.63 6.03 30.63
N LYS A 311 10.39 5.55 29.41
CA LYS A 311 11.14 4.43 28.83
C LYS A 311 11.82 4.83 27.54
N ALA A 312 13.14 4.78 27.55
CA ALA A 312 13.96 4.96 26.36
C ALA A 312 13.79 3.77 25.41
N ILE A 313 13.76 4.05 24.11
CA ILE A 313 13.77 3.03 23.05
C ILE A 313 15.14 3.08 22.38
N PRO A 314 16.08 2.16 22.73
CA PRO A 314 17.47 2.24 22.30
C PRO A 314 17.63 2.36 20.78
N ASP A 315 16.82 1.64 20.01
CA ASP A 315 16.86 1.66 18.55
C ASP A 315 16.49 3.02 17.92
N ALA A 316 15.80 3.88 18.67
CA ALA A 316 15.32 5.18 18.20
C ALA A 316 16.19 6.36 18.67
N LEU A 317 17.20 6.11 19.50
CA LEU A 317 18.14 7.13 19.99
C LEU A 317 19.36 7.25 19.07
N ASP A 318 19.81 8.48 18.83
CA ASP A 318 21.03 8.71 18.05
C ASP A 318 22.30 8.36 18.84
N ARG A 319 23.42 8.18 18.12
CA ARG A 319 24.69 7.76 18.73
C ARG A 319 25.20 8.75 19.78
N ARG A 320 25.00 10.06 19.58
CA ARG A 320 25.48 11.10 20.50
C ARG A 320 24.67 11.11 21.79
N GLN A 321 23.35 10.91 21.69
CA GLN A 321 22.45 10.76 22.83
C GLN A 321 22.86 9.54 23.67
N LYS A 322 23.14 8.41 23.00
CA LYS A 322 23.64 7.19 23.68
C LYS A 322 24.97 7.43 24.39
N GLU A 323 25.96 7.94 23.67
CA GLU A 323 27.30 8.24 24.21
C GLU A 323 27.21 9.16 25.44
N LYS A 324 26.39 10.20 25.37
CA LYS A 324 26.20 11.15 26.46
C LYS A 324 25.57 10.51 27.69
N VAL A 325 24.49 9.75 27.56
CA VAL A 325 23.86 9.10 28.73
C VAL A 325 24.81 8.05 29.31
N ASN A 326 25.50 7.29 28.47
CA ASN A 326 26.50 6.34 28.92
C ASN A 326 27.64 7.03 29.70
N SER A 327 28.10 8.22 29.28
CA SER A 327 29.14 8.96 30.02
C SER A 327 28.63 9.58 31.31
N ASP A 328 27.44 10.18 31.27
CA ASP A 328 26.91 10.97 32.38
C ASP A 328 26.39 10.07 33.51
N TRP A 329 25.86 8.89 33.18
CA TRP A 329 25.17 8.01 34.12
C TRP A 329 25.80 6.61 34.25
N GLY A 330 26.77 6.25 33.40
CA GLY A 330 27.40 4.93 33.42
C GLY A 330 26.48 3.77 33.03
N ILE A 331 25.34 4.07 32.39
CA ILE A 331 24.34 3.08 31.95
C ILE A 331 24.60 2.74 30.48
N ASP A 332 24.64 1.46 30.12
CA ASP A 332 24.68 1.03 28.72
C ASP A 332 23.26 0.99 28.13
N ILE A 333 22.86 2.06 27.42
CA ILE A 333 21.51 2.17 26.82
C ILE A 333 21.17 0.98 25.92
N ASP A 334 22.13 0.42 25.20
CA ASP A 334 21.87 -0.66 24.25
C ASP A 334 21.53 -1.99 24.96
N ARG A 335 21.75 -2.07 26.29
CA ARG A 335 21.36 -3.21 27.13
C ARG A 335 20.01 -3.04 27.82
N LEU A 336 19.35 -1.90 27.69
CA LEU A 336 18.02 -1.68 28.26
C LEU A 336 16.98 -2.55 27.55
N THR A 337 16.19 -3.31 28.32
CA THR A 337 15.14 -4.16 27.76
C THR A 337 13.98 -3.32 27.21
N VAL A 338 13.66 -3.54 25.93
CA VAL A 338 12.52 -2.87 25.26
C VAL A 338 11.18 -3.42 25.75
N ASN A 339 11.12 -4.71 26.11
CA ASN A 339 9.90 -5.38 26.57
C ASN A 339 9.57 -4.99 28.02
N GLU A 340 8.28 -4.82 28.31
CA GLU A 340 7.78 -4.65 29.68
C GLU A 340 7.76 -6.02 30.39
N ASP A 341 8.26 -6.10 31.61
CA ASP A 341 7.92 -7.23 32.49
C ASP A 341 6.42 -7.20 32.77
N ALA A 342 5.80 -8.34 33.08
CA ALA A 342 4.36 -8.43 33.33
C ALA A 342 3.87 -7.51 34.47
N ARG A 343 4.77 -7.03 35.33
CA ARG A 343 4.50 -6.06 36.41
C ARG A 343 4.67 -4.60 35.98
N ASP A 344 5.45 -4.33 34.94
CA ASP A 344 5.68 -2.99 34.40
C ASP A 344 4.64 -2.59 33.33
N GLY A 345 3.86 -3.54 32.79
CA GLY A 345 2.85 -3.22 31.76
C GLY A 345 1.83 -2.15 32.17
N VAL A 346 1.48 -2.06 33.46
CA VAL A 346 0.42 -1.19 34.02
C VAL A 346 1.01 -0.10 34.95
N THR A 347 1.73 0.84 34.35
CA THR A 347 2.34 2.02 35.01
C THR A 347 1.71 3.34 34.55
N GLY A 348 1.61 4.31 35.47
CA GLY A 348 1.11 5.67 35.22
C GLY A 348 -0.14 6.01 36.06
N THR A 349 -0.77 7.13 35.75
CA THR A 349 -1.98 7.60 36.43
C THR A 349 -3.22 6.96 35.82
N VAL A 350 -3.90 6.08 36.58
CA VAL A 350 -5.00 5.20 36.10
C VAL A 350 -6.05 5.92 35.25
N TYR A 351 -6.47 7.13 35.64
CA TYR A 351 -7.49 7.90 34.92
C TYR A 351 -7.07 8.39 33.53
N TYR A 352 -5.77 8.42 33.24
CA TYR A 352 -5.22 8.84 31.96
C TYR A 352 -4.54 7.69 31.22
N MET A 353 -4.55 6.47 31.76
CA MET A 353 -3.97 5.34 31.04
C MET A 353 -4.80 4.97 29.82
N GLY A 354 -4.13 4.68 28.70
CA GLY A 354 -4.78 4.12 27.54
C GLY A 354 -5.44 2.76 27.82
N ILE A 355 -6.51 2.43 27.10
CA ILE A 355 -7.29 1.20 27.33
C ILE A 355 -6.39 -0.04 27.22
N ARG A 356 -5.46 -0.07 26.25
CA ARG A 356 -4.52 -1.18 26.06
C ARG A 356 -3.59 -1.37 27.27
N VAL A 357 -3.16 -0.26 27.89
CA VAL A 357 -2.36 -0.28 29.10
C VAL A 357 -3.17 -0.89 30.26
N LEU A 358 -4.41 -0.43 30.45
CA LEU A 358 -5.31 -0.97 31.48
C LEU A 358 -5.63 -2.46 31.28
N MET A 359 -5.68 -2.91 30.03
CA MET A 359 -5.85 -4.33 29.68
C MET A 359 -4.58 -5.18 29.86
N GLY A 360 -3.47 -4.59 30.31
CA GLY A 360 -2.23 -5.32 30.60
C GLY A 360 -1.43 -5.72 29.35
N TYR A 361 -1.58 -5.01 28.23
CA TYR A 361 -0.75 -5.26 27.06
C TYR A 361 0.71 -4.93 27.36
N SER A 362 1.61 -5.88 27.10
CA SER A 362 3.06 -5.75 27.37
C SER A 362 3.80 -4.85 26.38
N ASN A 363 3.17 -4.44 25.28
CA ASN A 363 3.79 -3.63 24.23
C ASN A 363 3.14 -2.24 24.17
N ARG A 364 3.75 -1.30 24.90
CA ARG A 364 3.44 0.13 24.81
C ARG A 364 4.03 0.77 23.56
N SER A 365 3.40 1.86 23.13
CA SER A 365 3.70 2.62 21.94
C SER A 365 3.40 4.10 22.17
N ILE A 366 3.85 4.97 21.25
CA ILE A 366 3.53 6.39 21.28
C ILE A 366 2.01 6.66 21.27
N LEU A 367 1.21 5.73 20.75
CA LEU A 367 -0.25 5.85 20.75
C LEU A 367 -0.84 5.83 22.17
N ASP A 368 -0.20 5.12 23.10
CA ASP A 368 -0.67 5.05 24.49
C ASP A 368 -0.45 6.41 25.18
N ASP A 369 0.68 7.07 24.94
CA ASP A 369 0.96 8.43 25.40
C ASP A 369 0.01 9.48 24.76
N ILE A 370 -0.34 9.31 23.48
CA ILE A 370 -1.32 10.18 22.80
C ILE A 370 -2.73 10.00 23.36
N GLU A 371 -3.12 8.76 23.69
CA GLU A 371 -4.40 8.49 24.35
C GLU A 371 -4.44 9.15 25.73
N SER A 372 -3.35 9.08 26.49
CA SER A 372 -3.20 9.81 27.76
C SER A 372 -3.33 11.32 27.59
N LEU A 373 -2.69 11.90 26.57
CA LEU A 373 -2.83 13.33 26.26
C LEU A 373 -4.27 13.71 25.90
N LEU A 374 -4.99 12.86 25.15
CA LEU A 374 -6.41 13.06 24.87
C LEU A 374 -7.23 13.10 26.15
N TYR A 375 -6.98 12.20 27.10
CA TYR A 375 -7.66 12.22 28.40
C TYR A 375 -7.34 13.47 29.22
N VAL A 376 -6.11 14.00 29.14
CA VAL A 376 -5.79 15.29 29.74
C VAL A 376 -6.61 16.40 29.11
N LEU A 377 -6.68 16.48 27.78
CA LEU A 377 -7.48 17.50 27.08
C LEU A 377 -8.96 17.41 27.46
N LEU A 378 -9.53 16.21 27.54
CA LEU A 378 -10.91 15.99 27.97
C LEU A 378 -11.14 16.43 29.42
N HIS A 379 -10.20 16.13 30.32
CA HIS A 379 -10.24 16.59 31.71
C HIS A 379 -10.18 18.12 31.77
N SER A 380 -9.28 18.76 31.03
CA SER A 380 -9.18 20.22 31.00
C SER A 380 -10.47 20.87 30.49
N ILE A 381 -11.07 20.31 29.44
CA ILE A 381 -12.35 20.80 28.90
C ILE A 381 -13.48 20.61 29.93
N SER A 382 -13.56 19.45 30.59
CA SER A 382 -14.62 19.19 31.57
C SER A 382 -14.50 20.10 32.79
N TYR A 383 -13.28 20.37 33.27
CA TYR A 383 -13.01 21.28 34.37
C TYR A 383 -13.44 22.72 34.06
N VAL A 384 -13.10 23.21 32.85
CA VAL A 384 -13.54 24.53 32.36
C VAL A 384 -15.06 24.58 32.16
N GLY A 385 -15.69 23.47 31.78
CA GLY A 385 -17.14 23.35 31.62
C GLY A 385 -17.90 23.33 32.95
N SER A 386 -17.35 22.71 34.00
CA SER A 386 -17.98 22.62 35.32
C SER A 386 -17.95 23.94 36.10
N GLU A 387 -17.00 24.83 35.83
CA GLU A 387 -16.95 26.16 36.46
C GLU A 387 -17.78 27.24 35.73
N ARG A 388 -18.34 26.94 34.55
CA ARG A 388 -19.03 27.92 33.70
C ARG A 388 -20.52 27.64 33.50
N SER A 389 -21.31 27.83 34.57
CA SER A 389 -22.70 28.31 34.45
C SER A 389 -22.80 29.78 34.02
N GLY A 390 -21.68 30.42 33.64
CA GLY A 390 -21.63 31.70 32.95
C GLY A 390 -20.46 31.74 31.96
N PHE A 391 -20.69 32.34 30.79
CA PHE A 391 -19.77 32.57 29.66
C PHE A 391 -19.81 31.56 28.49
N SER A 392 -20.72 31.89 27.57
CA SER A 392 -20.48 31.99 26.13
C SER A 392 -19.09 32.54 25.77
N LYS A 393 -18.46 31.92 24.76
CA LYS A 393 -17.19 32.25 24.06
C LYS A 393 -15.95 31.48 24.54
N LEU A 394 -15.81 30.26 24.02
CA LEU A 394 -14.51 29.67 23.68
C LEU A 394 -14.11 30.22 22.30
N GLU A 395 -13.33 31.29 22.27
CA GLU A 395 -12.57 31.65 21.06
C GLU A 395 -11.28 30.80 21.08
N PHE A 396 -11.24 29.77 20.24
CA PHE A 396 -9.99 29.08 19.93
C PHE A 396 -9.02 30.09 19.31
N ALA A 397 -7.77 30.02 19.76
CA ALA A 397 -6.67 30.91 19.42
C ALA A 397 -6.73 31.44 17.98
N LYS A 398 -6.86 32.76 17.84
CA LYS A 398 -6.52 33.47 16.60
C LYS A 398 -5.07 33.13 16.27
N VAL A 399 -4.86 32.48 15.13
CA VAL A 399 -3.56 32.41 14.46
C VAL A 399 -3.06 33.84 14.29
N HIS A 400 -1.98 34.18 15.00
CA HIS A 400 -1.32 35.47 14.89
C HIS A 400 -0.64 35.56 13.51
N ASN A 401 -1.35 36.10 12.51
CA ASN A 401 -0.69 36.66 11.34
C ASN A 401 -0.20 38.07 11.71
N GLY A 402 1.11 38.17 11.93
CA GLY A 402 1.80 39.44 12.06
C GLY A 402 1.87 40.21 10.74
N SER A 403 2.24 41.50 10.87
CA SER A 403 2.44 42.55 9.85
C SER A 403 1.14 43.14 9.29
N HIS A 404 0.79 44.41 9.53
CA HIS A 404 1.62 45.58 9.34
C HIS A 404 1.22 46.74 10.27
N ALA A 405 2.22 47.28 10.96
CA ALA A 405 2.18 48.63 11.48
C ALA A 405 2.22 49.60 10.28
N ALA A 406 1.22 50.48 10.20
CA ALA A 406 1.30 51.74 9.49
C ALA A 406 0.43 52.75 10.24
N MET A 407 1.08 53.55 11.08
CA MET A 407 0.53 54.82 11.55
C MET A 407 1.66 55.84 11.54
N LYS A 408 1.84 56.48 10.39
CA LYS A 408 1.90 57.94 10.26
C LYS A 408 1.36 58.32 8.89
#